data_AF-A0A4V2G2K2-F1
#
_entry.id   AF-A0A4V2G2K2-F1
#
_cell.length_a   1.000
_cell.length_b   1.000
_cell.length_c   1.000
_cell.angle_alpha   90.00
_cell.angle_beta   90.00
_cell.angle_gamma   90.00
#
_symmetry.space_group_name_H-M   'P 1'
#
loop_
_entity.id
_entity.type
_entity.pdbx_description
1 polymer ?
#
loop_
_entity_poly.entity_id
_entity_poly.type
_entity_poly.pdbx_seq_one_letter_code
_entity_poly.pdbx_strand_id
1 'polypeptide(L)'
;MTVTTTTATWVAELTDAVGADGVLTDVDVTASYDRDQAMLAPAGTPAAVVFPRRTDDVVAVPRSRIGQFLDGCDRIAEDRGLVVGVVGHAGDGNMHPTVVFDPADDDQRTRAFGAFDDILELGLAPGGTTTGEHGVGVLKVDWLEREIGPVALDVHRSIKAALDPAGLLNPGTVFRAGPRTAPPAP
;
A
#
# COMPACT_ATOMS: atom_id res chain seq x y z
N MET A 1 1.41 -4.58 38.90
CA MET A 1 -0.04 -4.31 38.86
C MET A 1 -0.25 -2.84 38.49
N THR A 2 0.02 -2.46 37.23
CA THR A 2 -0.22 -1.10 36.68
C THR A 2 -0.16 -1.04 35.14
N VAL A 3 -0.22 -2.18 34.42
CA VAL A 3 -0.10 -2.19 32.94
C VAL A 3 -1.49 -2.17 32.27
N THR A 4 -2.50 -2.78 32.88
CA THR A 4 -3.82 -2.98 32.28
C THR A 4 -4.60 -1.69 32.06
N THR A 5 -4.45 -0.69 32.94
CA THR A 5 -5.22 0.57 32.86
C THR A 5 -4.74 1.44 31.71
N THR A 6 -3.43 1.50 31.48
CA THR A 6 -2.85 2.29 30.37
C THR A 6 -3.21 1.69 29.01
N THR A 7 -3.25 0.35 28.91
CA THR A 7 -3.64 -0.33 27.66
C THR A 7 -5.08 -0.03 27.26
N ALA A 8 -5.99 0.03 28.23
CA ALA A 8 -7.38 0.36 27.96
C ALA A 8 -7.58 1.81 27.47
N THR A 9 -6.76 2.75 27.95
CA THR A 9 -6.89 4.17 27.59
C THR A 9 -6.50 4.44 26.14
N TRP A 10 -5.35 3.94 25.68
CA TRP A 10 -4.92 4.22 24.29
C TRP A 10 -5.73 3.44 23.24
N VAL A 11 -6.25 2.25 23.57
CA VAL A 11 -7.16 1.52 22.66
C VAL A 11 -8.47 2.28 22.45
N ALA A 12 -8.99 2.93 23.50
CA ALA A 12 -10.16 3.80 23.37
C ALA A 12 -9.85 5.03 22.50
N GLU A 13 -8.72 5.69 22.72
CA GLU A 13 -8.27 6.82 21.88
C GLU A 13 -8.10 6.43 20.41
N LEU A 14 -7.53 5.25 20.12
CA LEU A 14 -7.43 4.73 18.76
C LEU A 14 -8.81 4.46 18.15
N THR A 15 -9.71 3.85 18.91
CA THR A 15 -11.07 3.54 18.45
C THR A 15 -11.84 4.80 18.10
N ASP A 16 -11.67 5.87 18.89
CA ASP A 16 -12.26 7.18 18.58
C ASP A 16 -11.65 7.80 17.31
N ALA A 17 -10.35 7.61 17.06
CA ALA A 17 -9.65 8.19 15.91
C ALA A 17 -9.96 7.50 14.58
N VAL A 18 -10.07 6.16 14.57
CA VAL A 18 -10.26 5.38 13.32
C VAL A 18 -11.67 4.80 13.14
N GLY A 19 -12.51 4.89 14.17
CA GLY A 19 -13.85 4.31 14.21
C GLY A 19 -13.87 2.85 14.70
N ALA A 20 -15.00 2.42 15.26
CA ALA A 20 -15.15 1.10 15.88
C ALA A 20 -14.87 -0.08 14.91
N ASP A 21 -15.20 0.07 13.63
CA ASP A 21 -14.94 -0.96 12.61
C ASP A 21 -13.46 -1.02 12.18
N GLY A 22 -12.66 -0.02 12.57
CA GLY A 22 -11.24 0.11 12.24
C GLY A 22 -10.29 -0.51 13.27
N VAL A 23 -10.80 -1.03 14.39
CA VAL A 23 -9.99 -1.59 15.48
C VAL A 23 -10.53 -2.96 15.90
N LEU A 24 -9.69 -3.99 15.84
CA LEU A 24 -9.97 -5.29 16.46
C LEU A 24 -9.26 -5.40 17.80
N THR A 25 -10.01 -5.74 18.84
CA THR A 25 -9.48 -5.97 20.20
C THR A 25 -9.77 -7.38 20.72
N ASP A 26 -10.45 -8.22 19.93
CA ASP A 26 -10.72 -9.60 20.31
C ASP A 26 -9.40 -10.37 20.43
N VAL A 27 -9.11 -10.90 21.62
CA VAL A 27 -7.84 -11.56 21.92
C VAL A 27 -7.63 -12.83 21.09
N ASP A 28 -8.70 -13.54 20.76
CA ASP A 28 -8.62 -14.78 19.99
C ASP A 28 -8.32 -14.48 18.51
N VAL A 29 -8.77 -13.33 18.02
CA VAL A 29 -8.49 -12.86 16.65
C VAL A 29 -7.12 -12.20 16.58
N THR A 30 -6.83 -11.25 17.49
CA THR A 30 -5.57 -10.49 17.50
C THR A 30 -4.36 -11.39 17.74
N ALA A 31 -4.49 -12.50 18.48
CA ALA A 31 -3.43 -13.49 18.62
C ALA A 31 -2.93 -14.07 17.28
N SER A 32 -3.78 -14.15 16.25
CA SER A 32 -3.34 -14.58 14.90
C SER A 32 -2.46 -13.56 14.17
N TYR A 33 -2.39 -12.33 14.69
CA TYR A 33 -1.55 -11.24 14.21
C TYR A 33 -0.33 -11.00 15.12
N ASP A 34 0.00 -11.94 16.02
CA ASP A 34 1.19 -11.82 16.87
C ASP A 34 2.49 -11.78 16.04
N ARG A 35 2.46 -12.33 14.82
CA ARG A 35 3.59 -12.43 13.90
C ARG A 35 3.20 -12.09 12.48
N ASP A 36 3.98 -11.21 11.86
CA ASP A 36 3.91 -10.83 10.45
C ASP A 36 4.79 -11.76 9.59
N GLN A 37 4.56 -13.08 9.66
CA GLN A 37 5.38 -14.10 8.97
C GLN A 37 6.83 -14.22 9.49
N ALA A 38 7.25 -13.45 10.49
CA ALA A 38 8.52 -13.59 11.20
C ALA A 38 8.51 -14.76 12.21
N MET A 39 8.31 -15.99 11.72
CA MET A 39 8.01 -17.19 12.52
C MET A 39 9.03 -17.53 13.63
N LEU A 40 10.27 -17.04 13.51
CA LEU A 40 11.39 -17.35 14.40
C LEU A 40 11.71 -16.23 15.41
N ALA A 41 11.07 -15.07 15.31
CA ALA A 41 11.28 -13.97 16.25
C ALA A 41 10.38 -14.12 17.48
N PRO A 42 10.85 -13.73 18.68
CA PRO A 42 9.97 -13.55 19.84
C PRO A 42 8.92 -12.49 19.53
N ALA A 43 7.65 -12.80 19.80
CA ALA A 43 6.52 -11.88 19.65
C ALA A 43 5.79 -11.68 20.99
N GLY A 44 5.20 -10.50 21.17
CA GLY A 44 4.30 -10.19 22.27
C GLY A 44 2.83 -10.45 21.90
N THR A 45 1.93 -10.34 22.88
CA THR A 45 0.49 -10.37 22.61
C THR A 45 0.03 -9.00 22.09
N PRO A 46 -0.48 -8.90 20.86
CA PRO A 46 -1.01 -7.63 20.34
C PRO A 46 -2.25 -7.21 21.14
N ALA A 47 -2.32 -5.94 21.51
CA ALA A 47 -3.44 -5.39 22.28
C ALA A 47 -4.58 -4.87 21.39
N ALA A 48 -4.28 -4.55 20.14
CA ALA A 48 -5.26 -4.22 19.10
C ALA A 48 -4.64 -4.41 17.70
N VAL A 49 -5.48 -4.64 16.70
CA VAL A 49 -5.11 -4.61 15.28
C VAL A 49 -5.90 -3.49 14.62
N VAL A 50 -5.23 -2.58 13.92
CA VAL A 50 -5.84 -1.42 13.26
C VAL A 50 -5.89 -1.67 11.76
N PHE A 51 -7.06 -1.54 11.16
CA PHE A 51 -7.21 -1.73 9.72
C PHE A 51 -7.03 -0.42 8.95
N PRO A 52 -6.27 -0.43 7.83
CA PRO A 52 -6.21 0.71 6.94
C PRO A 52 -7.59 0.94 6.28
N ARG A 53 -8.01 2.21 6.17
CA ARG A 53 -9.31 2.60 5.59
C ARG A 53 -9.30 2.73 4.06
N ARG A 54 -8.11 2.71 3.44
CA ARG A 54 -7.92 2.79 1.98
C ARG A 54 -6.77 1.87 1.55
N THR A 55 -6.89 1.34 0.34
CA THR A 55 -6.02 0.28 -0.20
C THR A 55 -4.90 0.79 -1.11
N ASP A 56 -4.84 2.10 -1.36
CA ASP A 56 -4.06 2.62 -2.48
C ASP A 56 -2.56 2.77 -2.16
N ASP A 57 -2.19 2.74 -0.88
CA ASP A 57 -0.94 3.27 -0.35
C ASP A 57 0.17 2.24 -0.07
N VAL A 58 0.04 1.01 -0.58
CA VAL A 58 0.96 -0.09 -0.20
C VAL A 58 2.16 -0.24 -1.14
N VAL A 59 3.38 -0.25 -0.59
CA VAL A 59 4.64 -0.52 -1.30
C VAL A 59 5.46 -1.55 -0.53
N ALA A 60 6.26 -2.37 -1.20
CA ALA A 60 7.25 -3.19 -0.47
C ALA A 60 8.66 -2.75 -0.84
N VAL A 61 9.52 -2.61 0.17
CA VAL A 61 10.92 -2.21 0.02
C VAL A 61 11.84 -3.32 0.52
N PRO A 62 13.09 -3.42 0.01
CA PRO A 62 14.06 -4.33 0.59
C PRO A 62 14.20 -4.04 2.09
N ARG A 63 14.14 -5.07 2.95
CA ARG A 63 14.14 -4.89 4.42
C ARG A 63 15.31 -4.05 4.94
N SER A 64 16.48 -4.17 4.31
CA SER A 64 17.68 -3.37 4.65
C SER A 64 17.54 -1.88 4.34
N ARG A 65 16.46 -1.48 3.67
CA ARG A 65 16.16 -0.11 3.21
C ARG A 65 14.95 0.49 3.91
N ILE A 66 14.29 -0.21 4.84
CA ILE A 66 13.12 0.31 5.56
C ILE A 66 13.42 1.65 6.26
N GLY A 67 14.56 1.75 6.98
CA GLY A 67 14.94 3.01 7.63
C GLY A 67 15.09 4.17 6.63
N GLN A 68 15.78 3.93 5.51
CA GLN A 68 15.93 4.92 4.44
C GLN A 68 14.58 5.31 3.81
N PHE A 69 13.66 4.35 3.70
CA PHE A 69 12.32 4.60 3.18
C PHE A 69 11.50 5.49 4.13
N LEU A 70 11.54 5.21 5.45
CA LEU A 70 10.89 6.04 6.46
C LEU A 70 11.44 7.47 6.46
N ASP A 71 12.77 7.64 6.49
CA ASP A 71 13.42 8.96 6.41
C ASP A 71 13.02 9.71 5.12
N GLY A 72 12.86 8.98 4.01
CA GLY A 72 12.43 9.54 2.74
C GLY A 72 10.96 9.99 2.78
N CYS A 73 10.07 9.22 3.39
CA CYS A 73 8.67 9.59 3.59
C CYS A 73 8.53 10.84 4.47
N ASP A 74 9.31 10.95 5.55
CA ASP A 74 9.32 12.14 6.42
C ASP A 74 9.71 13.39 5.62
N ARG A 75 10.77 13.30 4.82
CA ARG A 75 11.18 14.41 3.94
C ARG A 75 10.12 14.76 2.90
N ILE A 76 9.47 13.77 2.28
CA ILE A 76 8.38 14.03 1.33
C ILE A 76 7.21 14.73 2.02
N ALA A 77 6.90 14.36 3.26
CA ALA A 77 5.87 15.01 4.07
C ALA A 77 6.22 16.49 4.32
N GLU A 78 7.46 16.77 4.73
CA GLU A 78 7.98 18.13 4.95
C GLU A 78 7.95 18.98 3.67
N ASP A 79 8.54 18.48 2.58
CA ASP A 79 8.67 19.18 1.30
C ASP A 79 7.30 19.53 0.70
N ARG A 80 6.28 18.70 0.98
CA ARG A 80 4.92 18.87 0.46
C ARG A 80 3.97 19.52 1.46
N GLY A 81 4.42 19.84 2.67
CA GLY A 81 3.56 20.40 3.72
C GLY A 81 2.34 19.53 3.99
N LEU A 82 2.55 18.22 4.12
CA LEU A 82 1.54 17.20 4.38
C LEU A 82 1.96 16.34 5.57
N VAL A 83 1.06 15.48 6.03
CA VAL A 83 1.40 14.42 6.99
C VAL A 83 1.42 13.10 6.25
N VAL A 84 2.51 12.35 6.36
CA VAL A 84 2.64 10.97 5.85
C VAL A 84 2.90 10.06 7.03
N GLY A 85 1.97 9.14 7.31
CA GLY A 85 2.15 8.12 8.33
C GLY A 85 2.55 6.80 7.68
N VAL A 86 3.55 6.11 8.21
CA VAL A 86 3.96 4.81 7.67
C VAL A 86 3.79 3.73 8.73
N VAL A 87 2.94 2.75 8.45
CA VAL A 87 2.89 1.46 9.16
C VAL A 87 3.35 0.36 8.22
N GLY A 88 3.76 -0.81 8.71
CA GLY A 88 4.34 -1.83 7.84
C GLY A 88 4.55 -3.17 8.52
N HIS A 89 4.56 -4.20 7.70
CA HIS A 89 5.10 -5.52 8.04
C HIS A 89 6.61 -5.48 7.78
N ALA A 90 7.37 -5.12 8.82
CA ALA A 90 8.82 -4.99 8.68
C ALA A 90 9.50 -6.34 8.35
N GLY A 91 8.86 -7.46 8.69
CA GLY A 91 9.36 -8.82 8.46
C GLY A 91 9.59 -9.15 6.98
N ASP A 92 8.73 -8.64 6.09
CA ASP A 92 8.79 -8.83 4.64
C ASP A 92 9.09 -7.54 3.86
N GLY A 93 9.09 -6.38 4.54
CA GLY A 93 9.38 -5.08 3.96
C GLY A 93 8.17 -4.40 3.32
N ASN A 94 6.97 -4.92 3.54
CA ASN A 94 5.71 -4.35 3.10
C ASN A 94 5.31 -3.15 3.97
N MET A 95 5.36 -1.96 3.39
CA MET A 95 5.10 -0.68 4.04
C MET A 95 3.82 -0.05 3.49
N HIS A 96 3.10 0.67 4.34
CA HIS A 96 1.83 1.33 4.08
C HIS A 96 1.95 2.83 4.37
N PRO A 97 2.68 3.60 3.54
CA PRO A 97 2.76 5.06 3.61
C PRO A 97 1.42 5.73 3.26
N THR A 98 0.69 6.19 4.27
CA THR A 98 -0.60 6.88 4.12
C THR A 98 -0.42 8.40 4.09
N VAL A 99 -0.83 9.03 2.98
CA VAL A 99 -0.82 10.49 2.84
C VAL A 99 -2.12 11.08 3.40
N VAL A 100 -2.02 11.93 4.42
CA VAL A 100 -3.16 12.58 5.09
C VAL A 100 -3.38 13.97 4.50
N PHE A 101 -4.58 14.22 3.96
CA PHE A 101 -4.97 15.50 3.36
C PHE A 101 -6.49 15.72 3.44
N ASP A 102 -6.92 16.99 3.36
CA ASP A 102 -8.35 17.33 3.21
C ASP A 102 -8.78 17.17 1.75
N PRO A 103 -9.72 16.26 1.42
CA PRO A 103 -10.17 16.05 0.04
C PRO A 103 -10.96 17.24 -0.54
N ALA A 104 -11.49 18.13 0.29
CA ALA A 104 -12.18 19.35 -0.13
C ALA A 104 -11.22 20.50 -0.50
N ASP A 105 -9.93 20.36 -0.18
CA ASP A 105 -8.88 21.31 -0.54
C ASP A 105 -8.14 20.82 -1.79
N ASP A 106 -8.37 21.50 -2.91
CA ASP A 106 -7.79 21.16 -4.22
C ASP A 106 -6.26 21.24 -4.24
N ASP A 107 -5.68 22.17 -3.47
CA ASP A 107 -4.23 22.37 -3.38
C ASP A 107 -3.59 21.24 -2.56
N GLN A 108 -4.17 20.89 -1.41
CA GLN A 108 -3.76 19.72 -0.63
C GLN A 108 -3.89 18.43 -1.43
N ARG A 109 -4.99 18.25 -2.16
CA ARG A 109 -5.18 17.06 -3.03
C ARG A 109 -4.10 16.96 -4.09
N THR A 110 -3.74 18.08 -4.74
CA THR A 110 -2.68 18.11 -5.75
C THR A 110 -1.32 17.72 -5.15
N ARG A 111 -0.98 18.26 -3.98
CA ARG A 111 0.25 17.88 -3.28
C ARG A 111 0.24 16.42 -2.84
N ALA A 112 -0.90 15.89 -2.41
CA ALA A 112 -1.05 14.51 -1.97
C ALA A 112 -0.82 13.51 -3.10
N PHE A 113 -1.36 13.77 -4.30
CA PHE A 113 -1.06 12.94 -5.47
C PHE A 113 0.43 12.99 -5.86
N GLY A 114 1.06 14.16 -5.74
CA GLY A 114 2.51 14.23 -5.95
C GLY A 114 3.30 13.51 -4.85
N ALA A 115 2.85 13.53 -3.58
CA ALA A 115 3.48 12.79 -2.50
C ALA A 115 3.41 11.28 -2.75
N PHE A 116 2.24 10.82 -3.19
CA PHE A 116 2.03 9.44 -3.62
C PHE A 116 3.03 9.02 -4.70
N ASP A 117 3.19 9.81 -5.76
CA ASP A 117 4.16 9.52 -6.82
C ASP A 117 5.61 9.50 -6.30
N ASP A 118 6.01 10.45 -5.46
CA ASP A 118 7.36 10.47 -4.88
C ASP A 118 7.63 9.26 -3.99
N ILE A 119 6.63 8.81 -3.24
CA ILE A 119 6.71 7.64 -2.36
C ILE A 119 6.85 6.35 -3.19
N LEU A 120 6.11 6.23 -4.30
CA LEU A 120 6.25 5.11 -5.22
C LEU A 120 7.63 5.07 -5.88
N GLU A 121 8.15 6.23 -6.30
CA GLU A 121 9.54 6.34 -6.79
C GLU A 121 10.54 5.92 -5.72
N LEU A 122 10.38 6.43 -4.49
CA LEU A 122 11.25 6.13 -3.36
C LEU A 122 11.28 4.64 -3.03
N GLY A 123 10.13 3.96 -3.11
CA GLY A 123 10.02 2.52 -2.88
C GLY A 123 10.61 1.69 -4.03
N LEU A 124 10.42 2.12 -5.27
CA LEU A 124 10.86 1.40 -6.47
C LEU A 124 12.37 1.55 -6.72
N ALA A 125 12.93 2.75 -6.54
CA ALA A 125 14.34 3.06 -6.81
C ALA A 125 15.38 2.11 -6.16
N PRO A 126 15.23 1.66 -4.89
CA PRO A 126 16.15 0.71 -4.27
C PRO A 126 15.90 -0.75 -4.67
N GLY A 127 15.02 -1.02 -5.64
CA GLY A 127 14.62 -2.37 -6.06
C GLY A 127 13.45 -2.96 -5.26
N GLY A 128 12.59 -2.10 -4.71
CA GLY A 128 11.30 -2.51 -4.14
C GLY A 128 10.24 -2.71 -5.22
N THR A 129 8.98 -2.80 -4.80
CA THR A 129 7.81 -2.90 -5.68
C THR A 129 6.77 -1.85 -5.32
N THR A 130 6.08 -1.36 -6.34
CA THR A 130 5.01 -0.36 -6.24
C THR A 130 3.74 -0.93 -5.60
N THR A 131 3.67 -2.26 -5.41
CA THR A 131 2.57 -2.94 -4.73
C THR A 131 3.02 -4.17 -3.94
N GLY A 132 2.93 -4.09 -2.61
CA GLY A 132 3.19 -5.24 -1.74
C GLY A 132 2.07 -6.28 -1.77
N GLU A 133 0.82 -5.83 -1.57
CA GLU A 133 -0.35 -6.72 -1.45
C GLU A 133 -1.66 -6.19 -2.06
N HIS A 134 -1.81 -4.88 -2.33
CA HIS A 134 -3.11 -4.30 -2.71
C HIS A 134 -3.32 -4.19 -4.23
N GLY A 135 -2.36 -4.68 -5.01
CA GLY A 135 -2.40 -4.64 -6.46
C GLY A 135 -2.19 -3.24 -7.03
N VAL A 136 -2.59 -3.08 -8.30
CA VAL A 136 -2.24 -1.91 -9.12
C VAL A 136 -3.46 -1.02 -9.37
N GLY A 137 -4.64 -1.62 -9.54
CA GLY A 137 -5.87 -0.90 -9.85
C GLY A 137 -5.69 -0.02 -11.09
N VAL A 138 -6.23 1.20 -11.03
CA VAL A 138 -6.06 2.23 -12.05
C VAL A 138 -5.01 3.27 -11.67
N LEU A 139 -4.71 3.40 -10.38
CA LEU A 139 -3.83 4.45 -9.84
C LEU A 139 -2.35 4.17 -10.13
N LYS A 140 -1.95 2.90 -10.09
CA LYS A 140 -0.53 2.50 -10.22
C LYS A 140 -0.17 1.96 -11.59
N VAL A 141 -1.03 2.12 -12.60
CA VAL A 141 -0.79 1.58 -13.95
C VAL A 141 0.56 2.03 -14.50
N ASP A 142 0.87 3.32 -14.39
CA ASP A 142 2.13 3.89 -14.89
C ASP A 142 3.34 3.35 -14.13
N TRP A 143 3.16 3.11 -12.84
CA TRP A 143 4.17 2.60 -11.93
C TRP A 143 4.47 1.12 -12.19
N LEU A 144 3.44 0.30 -12.40
CA LEU A 144 3.61 -1.09 -12.81
C LEU A 144 4.32 -1.18 -14.16
N GLU A 145 3.88 -0.41 -15.16
CA GLU A 145 4.48 -0.44 -16.51
C GLU A 145 5.99 -0.09 -16.48
N ARG A 146 6.39 0.81 -15.57
CA ARG A 146 7.81 1.13 -15.31
C ARG A 146 8.54 0.00 -14.59
N GLU A 147 7.95 -0.54 -13.52
CA GLU A 147 8.54 -1.59 -12.69
C GLU A 147 8.83 -2.87 -13.47
N ILE A 148 7.84 -3.39 -14.21
CA ILE A 148 7.97 -4.69 -14.90
C ILE A 148 8.64 -4.57 -16.28
N GLY A 149 8.69 -3.36 -16.82
CA GLY A 149 9.29 -3.06 -18.12
C GLY A 149 8.53 -3.65 -19.32
N PRO A 150 9.00 -3.36 -20.54
CA PRO A 150 8.24 -3.63 -21.77
C PRO A 150 8.03 -5.12 -22.04
N VAL A 151 9.01 -5.97 -21.71
CA VAL A 151 8.93 -7.41 -22.00
C VAL A 151 7.85 -8.08 -21.15
N ALA A 152 7.86 -7.86 -19.83
CA ALA A 152 6.85 -8.45 -18.95
C ALA A 152 5.46 -7.87 -19.22
N LEU A 153 5.39 -6.57 -19.58
CA LEU A 153 4.15 -5.92 -19.98
C LEU A 153 3.54 -6.56 -21.23
N ASP A 154 4.34 -6.90 -22.24
CA ASP A 154 3.86 -7.58 -23.45
C ASP A 154 3.36 -9.01 -23.18
N VAL A 155 3.99 -9.72 -22.24
CA VAL A 155 3.49 -11.02 -21.76
C VAL A 155 2.12 -10.87 -21.11
N HIS A 156 1.94 -9.90 -20.22
CA HIS A 156 0.65 -9.63 -19.56
C HIS A 156 -0.44 -9.29 -20.58
N ARG A 157 -0.12 -8.45 -21.57
CA ARG A 157 -1.04 -8.10 -22.67
C ARG A 157 -1.40 -9.30 -23.54
N SER A 158 -0.44 -10.19 -23.81
CA SER A 158 -0.68 -11.41 -24.60
C SER A 158 -1.63 -12.37 -23.87
N ILE A 159 -1.45 -12.55 -22.56
CA ILE A 159 -2.35 -13.34 -21.72
C ILE A 159 -3.75 -12.71 -21.70
N LYS A 160 -3.83 -11.39 -21.51
CA LYS A 160 -5.10 -10.65 -21.50
C LYS A 160 -5.85 -10.79 -22.83
N ALA A 161 -5.17 -10.66 -23.96
CA ALA A 161 -5.77 -10.80 -25.28
C ALA A 161 -6.27 -12.23 -25.56
N ALA A 162 -5.56 -13.25 -25.07
CA ALA A 162 -5.97 -14.64 -25.21
C ALA A 162 -7.22 -14.98 -24.37
N LEU A 163 -7.33 -14.42 -23.16
CA LEU A 163 -8.42 -14.71 -22.22
C LEU A 163 -9.63 -13.78 -22.39
N ASP A 164 -9.42 -12.56 -22.86
CA ASP A 164 -10.46 -11.54 -23.05
C ASP A 164 -10.27 -10.80 -24.40
N PRO A 165 -10.47 -11.50 -25.52
CA PRO A 165 -10.27 -10.93 -26.86
C PRO A 165 -11.23 -9.78 -27.18
N ALA A 166 -12.38 -9.72 -26.49
CA ALA A 166 -13.36 -8.64 -26.63
C ALA A 166 -13.04 -7.43 -25.73
N GLY A 167 -12.09 -7.56 -24.79
CA GLY A 167 -11.69 -6.49 -23.88
C GLY A 167 -12.77 -6.07 -22.89
N LEU A 168 -13.65 -7.01 -22.49
CA LEU A 168 -14.79 -6.72 -21.63
C LEU A 168 -14.44 -6.72 -20.13
N LEU A 169 -13.39 -7.45 -19.75
CA LEU A 169 -13.04 -7.67 -18.35
C LEU A 169 -12.13 -6.53 -17.85
N ASN A 170 -12.75 -5.44 -17.40
CA ASN A 170 -12.09 -4.34 -16.70
C ASN A 170 -10.94 -3.66 -17.50
N PRO A 171 -11.22 -3.10 -18.69
CA PRO A 171 -10.20 -2.52 -19.56
C PRO A 171 -9.50 -1.33 -18.91
N GLY A 172 -8.17 -1.28 -19.02
CA GLY A 172 -7.35 -0.19 -18.49
C GLY A 172 -6.98 -0.30 -17.01
N THR A 173 -7.44 -1.35 -16.32
CA THR A 173 -6.99 -1.68 -14.96
C THR A 173 -5.75 -2.58 -15.03
N VAL A 174 -4.83 -2.42 -14.08
CA VAL A 174 -3.51 -3.08 -13.97
C VAL A 174 -2.49 -2.61 -15.02
N PHE A 175 -2.85 -2.50 -16.29
CA PHE A 175 -2.01 -1.90 -17.33
C PHE A 175 -2.86 -1.21 -18.39
N ARG A 176 -2.27 -0.29 -19.15
CA ARG A 176 -2.99 0.37 -20.23
C ARG A 176 -3.40 -0.66 -21.27
N ALA A 177 -4.64 -0.55 -21.73
CA ALA A 177 -5.12 -1.31 -22.86
C ALA A 177 -4.21 -1.05 -24.07
N GLY A 178 -3.69 -2.12 -24.66
CA GLY A 178 -2.97 -2.02 -25.93
C GLY A 178 -3.89 -1.55 -27.06
N PRO A 179 -3.33 -1.13 -28.20
CA PRO A 179 -4.14 -0.83 -29.37
C PRO A 179 -5.01 -2.04 -29.73
N ARG A 180 -6.30 -1.80 -30.02
CA ARG A 180 -7.23 -2.86 -30.42
C ARG A 180 -6.73 -3.50 -31.72
N THR A 181 -6.14 -4.69 -31.62
CA THR A 181 -5.95 -5.54 -32.79
C THR A 181 -7.31 -6.05 -33.23
N ALA A 182 -7.66 -5.87 -34.51
CA ALA A 182 -8.87 -6.48 -35.06
C ALA A 182 -8.85 -7.99 -34.79
N PRO A 183 -9.99 -8.62 -34.48
CA PRO A 183 -10.04 -10.05 -34.31
C PRO A 183 -9.47 -10.74 -35.56
N PRO A 184 -8.74 -11.87 -35.41
CA PRO A 184 -8.28 -12.62 -36.57
C PRO A 184 -9.49 -12.96 -37.44
N ALA A 185 -9.33 -12.78 -38.76
CA ALA A 185 -10.35 -13.16 -39.71
C ALA A 185 -10.66 -14.68 -39.56
N PRO A 186 -11.93 -15.09 -39.73
CA PRO A 186 -12.35 -16.47 -39.57
C PRO A 186 -11.64 -17.42 -40.55
#